data_AF-A0A2W5Q9G2-F1
#
_entry.id   AF-A0A2W5Q9G2-F1
#
_cell.length_a   1.000
_cell.length_b   1.000
_cell.length_c   1.000
_cell.angle_alpha   90.00
_cell.angle_beta   90.00
_cell.angle_gamma   90.00
#
_symmetry.space_group_name_H-M   'P 1'
#
loop_
_entity.id
_entity.type
_entity.pdbx_description
1 polymer ?
#
loop_
_entity_poly.entity_id
_entity_poly.type
_entity_poly.pdbx_seq_one_letter_code
_entity_poly.pdbx_strand_id
1 'polypeptide(L)'
;MLRFGRNLGPDPLPGNAAHWRQIPTASGTVWADLNASGTFKFSDADFPAFKGWQCYDDDPSPDNQRCDSLQLKRAIRDPQAPESIRQRAGLARRLSEADVRNTFKRAICKFPTEWDRSTIAQRYEWLKTDDEYRLEPGKGWEEFEAHCKAISFDDVGPQHHREALRVAQDG
;
A
#
# COMPACT_ATOMS: atom_id res chain seq x y z
N MET A 1 -16.10 -15.46 -28.58
CA MET A 1 -14.69 -15.26 -29.01
C MET A 1 -13.89 -14.67 -27.86
N LEU A 2 -12.76 -15.27 -27.46
CA LEU A 2 -11.87 -14.67 -26.44
C LEU A 2 -11.03 -13.55 -27.07
N ARG A 3 -11.06 -12.34 -26.50
CA ARG A 3 -10.00 -11.35 -26.72
C ARG A 3 -9.35 -11.04 -25.36
N PHE A 4 -8.02 -11.13 -25.31
CA PHE A 4 -7.25 -10.91 -24.09
C PHE A 4 -7.72 -11.73 -22.87
N GLY A 5 -8.23 -12.95 -23.11
CA GLY A 5 -8.74 -13.82 -22.03
C GLY A 5 -10.10 -13.44 -21.47
N ARG A 6 -10.80 -12.47 -22.06
CA ARG A 6 -12.17 -12.08 -21.71
C ARG A 6 -13.16 -12.53 -22.79
N ASN A 7 -14.34 -12.95 -22.37
CA ASN A 7 -15.44 -13.20 -23.30
C ASN A 7 -16.02 -11.85 -23.74
N LEU A 8 -15.87 -11.50 -25.03
CA LEU A 8 -16.37 -10.24 -25.58
C LEU A 8 -17.61 -10.43 -26.48
N GLY A 9 -18.16 -11.65 -26.54
CA GLY A 9 -19.35 -11.96 -27.32
C GLY A 9 -20.50 -12.46 -26.46
N PRO A 10 -21.71 -12.52 -27.01
CA PRO A 10 -22.89 -13.03 -26.31
C PRO A 10 -22.80 -14.54 -26.03
N ASP A 11 -21.97 -15.27 -26.77
CA ASP A 11 -21.81 -16.71 -26.61
C ASP A 11 -21.00 -17.05 -25.35
N PRO A 12 -21.57 -17.78 -24.37
CA PRO A 12 -20.84 -18.20 -23.19
C PRO A 12 -19.76 -19.22 -23.58
N LEU A 13 -18.58 -19.04 -23.01
CA LEU A 13 -17.49 -20.01 -23.15
C LEU A 13 -17.50 -20.98 -21.96
N PRO A 14 -17.03 -22.23 -22.14
CA PRO A 14 -16.74 -23.12 -21.04
C PRO A 14 -15.77 -22.44 -20.05
N GLY A 15 -15.97 -22.60 -18.75
CA GLY A 15 -15.10 -21.98 -17.72
C GLY A 15 -13.62 -22.40 -17.84
N ASN A 16 -13.35 -23.55 -18.46
CA ASN A 16 -12.03 -24.10 -18.73
C ASN A 16 -11.60 -23.95 -20.20
N ALA A 17 -12.21 -23.04 -20.97
CA ALA A 17 -11.80 -22.82 -22.36
C ALA A 17 -10.30 -22.50 -22.44
N ALA A 18 -9.57 -23.27 -23.25
CA ALA A 18 -8.15 -23.07 -23.44
C ALA A 18 -7.87 -21.69 -24.07
N HIS A 19 -6.84 -21.01 -23.58
CA HIS A 19 -6.41 -19.70 -24.06
C HIS A 19 -4.97 -19.77 -24.57
N TRP A 20 -4.80 -20.38 -25.74
CA TRP A 20 -3.50 -20.55 -26.38
C TRP A 20 -2.91 -19.21 -26.85
N ARG A 21 -1.68 -18.94 -26.43
CA ARG A 21 -0.85 -17.83 -26.89
C ARG A 21 0.53 -18.31 -27.27
N GLN A 22 1.04 -17.73 -28.34
CA GLN A 22 2.42 -17.88 -28.75
C GLN A 22 3.29 -16.90 -27.95
N ILE A 23 4.30 -17.39 -27.24
CA ILE A 23 5.15 -16.61 -26.33
C ILE A 23 6.60 -16.68 -26.81
N PRO A 24 7.25 -15.53 -27.04
CA PRO A 24 8.68 -15.48 -27.33
C PRO A 24 9.49 -15.77 -26.06
N THR A 25 10.56 -16.54 -26.22
CA THR A 25 11.51 -16.96 -25.17
C THR A 25 12.93 -16.73 -25.65
N ALA A 26 13.92 -16.83 -24.74
CA ALA A 26 15.34 -16.67 -25.10
C ALA A 26 15.82 -17.70 -26.15
N SER A 27 15.19 -18.87 -26.21
CA SER A 27 15.56 -19.99 -27.09
C SER A 27 14.63 -20.17 -28.30
N GLY A 28 13.71 -19.23 -28.56
CA GLY A 28 12.74 -19.32 -29.65
C GLY A 28 11.31 -19.06 -29.18
N THR A 29 10.34 -19.81 -29.68
CA THR A 29 8.93 -19.55 -29.43
C THR A 29 8.20 -20.77 -28.91
N VAL A 30 7.37 -20.59 -27.89
CA VAL A 30 6.55 -21.66 -27.29
C VAL A 30 5.06 -21.32 -27.38
N TRP A 31 4.21 -22.34 -27.45
CA TRP A 31 2.76 -22.18 -27.30
C TRP A 31 2.37 -22.55 -25.87
N ALA A 32 1.66 -21.66 -25.19
CA ALA A 32 1.18 -21.87 -23.83
C ALA A 32 -0.32 -21.60 -23.71
N ASP A 33 -1.01 -22.45 -22.97
CA ASP A 33 -2.40 -22.21 -22.56
C ASP A 33 -2.41 -21.36 -21.29
N LEU A 34 -2.85 -20.11 -21.41
CA LEU A 34 -2.95 -19.15 -20.30
C LEU A 34 -4.15 -19.42 -19.36
N ASN A 35 -4.91 -20.49 -19.61
CA ASN A 35 -5.98 -20.96 -18.72
C ASN A 35 -5.71 -22.37 -18.17
N ALA A 36 -4.50 -22.91 -18.38
CA ALA A 36 -4.11 -24.21 -17.83
C ALA A 36 -4.08 -24.18 -16.29
N SER A 37 -4.28 -25.36 -15.68
CA SER A 37 -4.14 -25.53 -14.22
C SER A 37 -2.75 -25.06 -13.75
N GLY A 38 -2.70 -24.34 -12.64
CA GLY A 38 -1.47 -23.72 -12.14
C GLY A 38 -1.11 -22.37 -12.79
N THR A 39 -1.95 -21.84 -13.69
CA THR A 39 -1.76 -20.49 -14.22
C THR A 39 -2.29 -19.45 -13.23
N PHE A 40 -1.44 -18.48 -12.89
CA PHE A 40 -1.82 -17.34 -12.06
C PHE A 40 -2.09 -16.11 -12.96
N LYS A 41 -3.17 -15.40 -12.68
CA LYS A 41 -3.59 -14.19 -13.41
C LYS A 41 -3.39 -13.01 -12.46
N PHE A 42 -2.55 -12.07 -12.88
CA PHE A 42 -2.26 -10.87 -12.13
C PHE A 42 -2.63 -9.65 -12.99
N SER A 43 -3.33 -8.71 -12.38
CA SER A 43 -3.47 -7.32 -12.79
C SER A 43 -2.21 -6.51 -12.42
N ASP A 44 -2.20 -5.25 -12.85
CA ASP A 44 -1.22 -4.25 -12.44
C ASP A 44 -1.30 -3.88 -10.95
N ALA A 45 -2.42 -4.19 -10.28
CA ALA A 45 -2.67 -3.91 -8.87
C ALA A 45 -2.35 -5.09 -7.91
N ASP A 46 -1.86 -6.23 -8.42
CA ASP A 46 -1.64 -7.42 -7.57
C ASP A 46 -0.25 -7.49 -6.90
N PHE A 47 0.66 -6.58 -7.24
CA PHE A 47 1.96 -6.40 -6.60
C PHE A 47 2.69 -7.70 -6.14
N PRO A 48 2.99 -8.64 -7.05
CA PRO A 48 3.45 -9.96 -6.66
C PRO A 48 4.87 -9.96 -6.10
N ALA A 49 5.10 -10.71 -5.02
CA ALA A 49 6.38 -10.80 -4.32
C ALA A 49 7.55 -11.27 -5.23
N PHE A 50 7.30 -12.18 -6.17
CA PHE A 50 8.33 -12.65 -7.12
C PHE A 50 8.81 -11.56 -8.10
N LYS A 51 8.07 -10.45 -8.23
CA LYS A 51 8.52 -9.24 -8.95
C LYS A 51 9.29 -8.28 -8.05
N GLY A 52 9.51 -8.63 -6.78
CA GLY A 52 10.23 -7.85 -5.79
C GLY A 52 9.37 -6.87 -5.00
N TRP A 53 8.04 -7.00 -5.05
CA TRP A 53 7.15 -6.19 -4.20
C TRP A 53 7.22 -6.62 -2.73
N GLN A 54 7.21 -5.63 -1.83
CA GLN A 54 7.30 -5.80 -0.38
C GLN A 54 6.18 -5.02 0.29
N CYS A 55 5.48 -5.63 1.24
CA CYS A 55 4.42 -4.97 2.02
C CYS A 55 4.90 -4.73 3.46
N TYR A 56 4.78 -3.49 3.91
CA TYR A 56 5.08 -3.03 5.26
C TYR A 56 3.76 -2.73 5.97
N ASP A 57 3.28 -3.68 6.77
CA ASP A 57 2.03 -3.63 7.54
C ASP A 57 2.26 -4.07 9.00
N ASP A 58 3.45 -3.76 9.52
CA ASP A 58 3.89 -4.15 10.86
C ASP A 58 3.76 -3.02 11.90
N ASP A 59 3.10 -1.90 11.56
CA ASP A 59 2.75 -0.86 12.53
C ASP A 59 1.49 -1.27 13.31
N PRO A 60 1.59 -1.52 14.63
CA PRO A 60 0.46 -1.95 15.43
C PRO A 60 -0.45 -0.79 15.88
N SER A 61 -0.17 0.45 15.47
CA SER A 61 -0.87 1.65 15.94
C SER A 61 -1.88 2.14 14.90
N PRO A 62 -3.10 1.57 14.84
CA PRO A 62 -4.09 1.92 13.80
C PRO A 62 -4.69 3.31 14.00
N ASP A 63 -4.45 3.93 15.14
CA ASP A 63 -5.09 5.15 15.62
C ASP A 63 -4.16 6.37 15.60
N ASN A 64 -2.98 6.27 15.01
CA ASN A 64 -2.12 7.43 14.75
C ASN A 64 -1.81 7.53 13.25
N GLN A 65 -1.76 8.73 12.68
CA GLN A 65 -1.59 8.94 11.23
C GLN A 65 -0.14 8.76 10.77
N ARG A 66 0.57 7.75 11.29
CA ARG A 66 1.98 7.50 11.00
C ARG A 66 2.16 6.13 10.37
N CYS A 67 3.30 5.97 9.71
CA CYS A 67 3.84 4.69 9.28
C CYS A 67 5.08 4.40 10.13
N ASP A 68 4.89 3.78 11.28
CA ASP A 68 5.97 3.46 12.22
C ASP A 68 6.58 2.07 12.02
N SER A 69 6.37 1.46 10.84
CA SER A 69 6.92 0.16 10.44
C SER A 69 8.40 -0.01 10.82
N LEU A 70 8.65 -1.03 11.65
CA LEU A 70 9.98 -1.39 12.12
C LEU A 70 10.77 -2.05 10.99
N GLN A 71 10.12 -2.86 10.16
CA GLN A 71 10.75 -3.49 9.00
C GLN A 71 11.18 -2.45 7.96
N LEU A 72 10.35 -1.44 7.70
CA LEU A 72 10.69 -0.33 6.80
C LEU A 72 11.91 0.43 7.32
N LYS A 73 11.91 0.82 8.61
CA LYS A 73 13.05 1.52 9.22
C LYS A 73 14.32 0.68 9.18
N ARG A 74 14.23 -0.65 9.37
CA ARG A 74 15.37 -1.57 9.25
C ARG A 74 15.90 -1.67 7.82
N ALA A 75 15.02 -1.67 6.82
CA ALA A 75 15.41 -1.70 5.41
C ALA A 75 16.06 -0.38 4.95
N ILE A 76 15.70 0.76 5.57
CA ILE A 76 16.36 2.06 5.34
C ILE A 76 17.65 2.21 6.14
N ARG A 77 17.85 1.49 7.26
CA ARG A 77 19.04 1.63 8.10
C ARG A 77 20.25 0.92 7.49
N ASP A 78 21.42 1.55 7.52
CA ASP A 78 22.66 0.89 7.11
C ASP A 78 23.00 -0.17 8.17
N PRO A 79 23.13 -1.47 7.80
CA PRO A 79 23.49 -2.51 8.76
C PRO A 79 24.92 -2.36 9.33
N GLN A 80 25.79 -1.59 8.69
CA GLN A 80 27.17 -1.36 9.12
C GLN A 80 27.38 -0.02 9.84
N ALA A 81 26.42 0.90 9.76
CA ALA A 81 26.49 2.17 10.46
C ALA A 81 26.05 2.03 11.93
N PRO A 82 26.56 2.90 12.82
CA PRO A 82 26.11 2.95 14.21
C PRO A 82 24.70 3.56 14.37
N GLU A 83 24.08 4.00 13.27
CA GLU A 83 22.81 4.72 13.30
C GLU A 83 21.65 3.83 13.74
N SER A 84 20.86 4.33 14.70
CA SER A 84 19.68 3.63 15.20
C SER A 84 18.50 3.83 14.26
N ILE A 85 17.63 2.82 14.16
CA ILE A 85 16.31 2.93 13.50
C ILE A 85 15.41 4.03 14.11
N ARG A 86 15.78 4.59 15.27
CA ARG A 86 15.08 5.72 15.90
C ARG A 86 15.58 7.09 15.43
N GLN A 87 16.72 7.15 14.76
CA GLN A 87 17.32 8.41 14.29
C GLN A 87 16.74 8.79 12.92
N ARG A 88 15.61 9.52 12.93
CA ARG A 88 14.87 9.91 11.72
C ARG A 88 15.74 10.63 10.70
N ALA A 89 16.57 11.58 11.12
CA ALA A 89 17.45 12.34 10.22
C ALA A 89 18.44 11.44 9.47
N GLY A 90 19.00 10.43 10.14
CA GLY A 90 19.91 9.45 9.52
C GLY A 90 19.17 8.62 8.47
N LEU A 91 18.01 8.07 8.83
CA LEU A 91 17.16 7.33 7.89
C LEU A 91 16.72 8.19 6.70
N ALA A 92 16.33 9.45 6.94
CA ALA A 92 15.89 10.37 5.90
C ALA A 92 17.00 10.67 4.89
N ARG A 93 18.25 10.85 5.35
CA ARG A 93 19.41 11.03 4.46
C ARG A 93 19.59 9.81 3.54
N ARG A 94 19.45 8.60 4.09
CA ARG A 94 19.62 7.35 3.33
C ARG A 94 18.55 7.13 2.25
N LEU A 95 17.38 7.76 2.35
CA LEU A 95 16.34 7.65 1.30
C LEU A 95 16.83 8.09 -0.09
N SER A 96 17.90 8.89 -0.15
CA SER A 96 18.52 9.32 -1.41
C SER A 96 19.51 8.30 -2.00
N GLU A 97 19.94 7.30 -1.22
CA GLU A 97 20.92 6.30 -1.63
C GLU A 97 20.35 5.31 -2.66
N ALA A 98 21.19 4.89 -3.60
CA ALA A 98 20.74 4.14 -4.78
C ALA A 98 20.18 2.74 -4.42
N ASP A 99 20.80 2.04 -3.47
CA ASP A 99 20.37 0.73 -2.96
C ASP A 99 19.03 0.82 -2.23
N VAL A 100 18.87 1.84 -1.38
CA VAL A 100 17.61 2.12 -0.66
C VAL A 100 16.51 2.43 -1.68
N ARG A 101 16.74 3.38 -2.60
CA ARG A 101 15.77 3.70 -3.66
C ARG A 101 15.40 2.49 -4.52
N ASN A 102 16.37 1.66 -4.85
CA ASN A 102 16.12 0.45 -5.65
C ASN A 102 15.26 -0.57 -4.90
N THR A 103 15.42 -0.69 -3.58
CA THR A 103 14.59 -1.54 -2.72
C THR A 103 13.17 -0.98 -2.62
N PHE A 104 13.03 0.31 -2.36
CA PHE A 104 11.74 0.94 -2.09
C PHE A 104 10.91 1.25 -3.35
N LYS A 105 11.45 1.10 -4.56
CA LYS A 105 10.68 1.25 -5.81
C LYS A 105 9.50 0.26 -5.95
N ARG A 106 9.46 -0.77 -5.10
CA ARG A 106 8.39 -1.78 -5.02
C ARG A 106 7.91 -1.99 -3.57
N ALA A 107 7.94 -0.93 -2.77
CA ALA A 107 7.41 -0.96 -1.41
C ALA A 107 5.93 -0.55 -1.41
N ILE A 108 5.14 -1.26 -0.62
CA ILE A 108 3.78 -0.89 -0.25
C ILE A 108 3.80 -0.68 1.25
N CYS A 109 3.38 0.49 1.71
CA CYS A 109 3.28 0.79 3.12
C CYS A 109 1.81 0.89 3.49
N LYS A 110 1.37 0.07 4.44
CA LYS A 110 0.07 0.24 5.07
C LYS A 110 0.24 1.14 6.27
N PHE A 111 -0.48 2.25 6.24
CA PHE A 111 -0.62 3.16 7.36
C PHE A 111 -2.08 3.59 7.42
N PRO A 112 -2.64 3.78 8.61
CA PRO A 112 -4.03 4.15 8.75
C PRO A 112 -4.21 5.60 8.30
N THR A 113 -4.69 5.79 7.08
CA THR A 113 -5.20 7.09 6.60
C THR A 113 -6.70 7.11 6.79
N GLU A 114 -7.18 7.83 7.80
CA GLU A 114 -8.61 8.03 7.96
C GLU A 114 -8.95 9.51 7.94
N TRP A 115 -9.99 9.83 7.17
CA TRP A 115 -10.51 11.19 7.01
C TRP A 115 -11.73 11.40 7.91
N ASP A 116 -11.87 10.63 8.99
CA ASP A 116 -12.97 10.78 9.95
C ASP A 116 -12.72 11.99 10.84
N ARG A 117 -13.58 13.01 10.68
CA ARG A 117 -13.56 14.24 11.46
C ARG A 117 -13.53 13.97 12.96
N SER A 118 -14.20 12.93 13.43
CA SER A 118 -14.31 12.59 14.85
C SER A 118 -13.01 12.07 15.45
N THR A 119 -12.10 11.53 14.63
CA THR A 119 -10.85 10.90 15.09
C THR A 119 -9.61 11.79 14.93
N ILE A 120 -9.71 12.92 14.23
CA ILE A 120 -8.58 13.82 13.92
C ILE A 120 -7.73 14.15 15.16
N ALA A 121 -8.37 14.55 16.27
CA ALA A 121 -7.64 14.97 17.47
C ALA A 121 -6.77 13.84 18.05
N GLN A 122 -7.34 12.64 18.22
CA GLN A 122 -6.62 11.46 18.71
C GLN A 122 -5.47 11.11 17.77
N ARG A 123 -5.73 11.06 16.45
CA ARG A 123 -4.77 10.55 15.47
C ARG A 123 -3.53 11.42 15.28
N TYR A 124 -3.65 12.72 15.59
CA TYR A 124 -2.54 13.68 15.56
C TYR A 124 -2.03 14.06 16.94
N GLU A 125 -2.56 13.47 18.03
CA GLU A 125 -2.17 13.81 19.40
C GLU A 125 -0.67 13.66 19.65
N TRP A 126 -0.03 12.71 18.95
CA TRP A 126 1.41 12.50 19.00
C TRP A 126 2.24 13.76 18.67
N LEU A 127 1.70 14.70 17.87
CA LEU A 127 2.35 15.98 17.56
C LEU A 127 2.54 16.85 18.80
N LYS A 128 1.76 16.68 19.87
CA LYS A 128 1.94 17.47 21.10
C LYS A 128 3.21 17.10 21.86
N THR A 129 3.70 15.88 21.66
CA THR A 129 4.82 15.31 22.42
C THR A 129 6.03 14.97 21.55
N ASP A 130 5.89 14.97 20.23
CA ASP A 130 6.99 14.64 19.31
C ASP A 130 8.20 15.56 19.53
N ASP A 131 9.40 15.05 19.35
CA ASP A 131 10.63 15.81 19.56
C ASP A 131 10.98 16.71 18.37
N GLU A 132 10.49 16.39 17.18
CA GLU A 132 10.84 17.08 15.92
C GLU A 132 9.68 17.93 15.39
N TYR A 133 8.46 17.39 15.43
CA TYR A 133 7.28 18.04 14.86
C TYR A 133 6.33 18.60 15.91
N ARG A 134 6.87 18.98 17.08
CA ARG A 134 6.04 19.39 18.21
C ARG A 134 5.12 20.57 17.86
N LEU A 135 3.83 20.40 18.09
CA LEU A 135 2.85 21.48 18.13
C LEU A 135 2.46 21.74 19.58
N GLU A 136 2.90 22.87 20.11
CA GLU A 136 2.55 23.28 21.46
C GLU A 136 1.03 23.45 21.61
N PRO A 137 0.45 23.07 22.77
CA PRO A 137 -0.96 23.31 23.05
C PRO A 137 -1.33 24.79 22.92
N GLY A 138 -2.54 25.05 22.43
CA GLY A 138 -3.09 26.40 22.24
C GLY A 138 -3.31 26.71 20.76
N LYS A 139 -3.16 27.99 20.39
CA LYS A 139 -3.59 28.50 19.09
C LYS A 139 -3.07 27.71 17.88
N GLY A 140 -1.80 27.30 17.89
CA GLY A 140 -1.22 26.54 16.78
C GLY A 140 -1.83 25.14 16.61
N TRP A 141 -2.07 24.44 17.72
CA TRP A 141 -2.79 23.17 17.71
C TRP A 141 -4.26 23.36 17.27
N GLU A 142 -4.94 24.38 17.79
CA GLU A 142 -6.34 24.67 17.46
C GLU A 142 -6.53 24.96 15.96
N GLU A 143 -5.63 25.76 15.37
CA GLU A 143 -5.64 26.06 13.93
C GLU A 143 -5.36 24.80 13.09
N PHE A 144 -4.38 23.99 13.49
CA PHE A 144 -4.08 22.72 12.83
C PHE A 144 -5.26 21.74 12.89
N GLU A 145 -5.83 21.53 14.08
CA GLU A 145 -6.96 20.64 14.28
C GLU A 145 -8.19 21.11 13.49
N ALA A 146 -8.47 22.42 13.49
CA ALA A 146 -9.55 22.99 12.70
C ALA A 146 -9.33 22.78 11.19
N HIS A 147 -8.10 22.95 10.70
CA HIS A 147 -7.77 22.70 9.30
C HIS A 147 -7.96 21.23 8.91
N CYS A 148 -7.42 20.30 9.69
CA CYS A 148 -7.59 18.86 9.45
C CYS A 148 -9.07 18.47 9.49
N LYS A 149 -9.86 19.03 10.42
CA LYS A 149 -11.31 18.82 10.44
C LYS A 149 -11.98 19.37 9.19
N ALA A 150 -11.62 20.56 8.73
CA ALA A 150 -12.24 21.19 7.55
C ALA A 150 -12.13 20.33 6.27
N ILE A 151 -11.03 19.58 6.11
CA ILE A 151 -10.81 18.70 4.94
C ILE A 151 -11.23 17.25 5.17
N SER A 152 -11.80 16.94 6.33
CA SER A 152 -12.27 15.60 6.72
C SER A 152 -13.77 15.43 6.51
N PHE A 153 -14.25 14.20 6.51
CA PHE A 153 -15.65 13.83 6.30
C PHE A 153 -16.31 13.46 7.63
N ASP A 154 -17.61 13.75 7.71
CA ASP A 154 -18.46 13.26 8.79
C ASP A 154 -18.86 11.81 8.49
N ASP A 155 -18.89 10.96 9.52
CA ASP A 155 -19.47 9.61 9.47
C ASP A 155 -18.85 8.65 8.42
N VAL A 156 -17.52 8.69 8.25
CA VAL A 156 -16.77 7.70 7.44
C VAL A 156 -16.47 6.41 8.22
N GLY A 157 -17.21 6.14 9.30
CA GLY A 157 -16.94 5.03 10.20
C GLY A 157 -16.83 3.67 9.48
N PRO A 158 -16.20 2.65 10.12
CA PRO A 158 -15.83 1.37 9.50
C PRO A 158 -16.99 0.55 8.90
N GLN A 159 -18.24 0.98 9.08
CA GLN A 159 -19.43 0.37 8.50
C GLN A 159 -19.57 0.67 6.99
N HIS A 160 -19.25 1.89 6.54
CA HIS A 160 -19.40 2.26 5.12
C HIS A 160 -18.44 1.50 4.19
N HIS A 161 -17.25 1.12 4.65
CA HIS A 161 -16.29 0.35 3.87
C HIS A 161 -16.64 -1.15 3.77
N ARG A 162 -17.35 -1.70 4.77
CA ARG A 162 -17.80 -3.10 4.76
C ARG A 162 -18.91 -3.34 3.74
N GLU A 163 -19.77 -2.35 3.50
CA GLU A 163 -20.81 -2.43 2.49
C GLU A 163 -20.24 -2.35 1.07
N ALA A 164 -19.25 -1.48 0.82
CA ALA A 164 -18.57 -1.38 -0.47
C ALA A 164 -17.80 -2.68 -0.84
N LEU A 165 -17.20 -3.36 0.15
CA LEU A 165 -16.51 -4.64 -0.06
C LEU A 165 -17.47 -5.83 -0.22
N ARG A 166 -18.66 -5.80 0.42
CA ARG A 166 -19.70 -6.83 0.21
C ARG A 166 -20.30 -6.76 -1.20
N VAL A 167 -20.62 -5.56 -1.69
CA VAL A 167 -21.19 -5.38 -3.03
C VAL A 167 -20.20 -5.80 -4.14
N ALA A 168 -18.89 -5.71 -3.88
CA ALA A 168 -17.87 -6.18 -4.82
C ALA A 168 -17.61 -7.69 -4.79
N GLN A 169 -18.11 -8.41 -3.78
CA GLN A 169 -17.99 -9.88 -3.65
C GLN A 169 -19.24 -10.62 -4.14
N ASP A 170 -20.37 -9.92 -4.26
CA ASP A 170 -21.67 -10.46 -4.67
C ASP A 170 -22.05 -10.12 -6.13
N GLY A 171 -21.12 -9.63 -6.95
CA GLY A 171 -21.31 -9.30 -8.38
C GLY A 171 -20.27 -9.94 -9.29
#